data_AF-A0A7J6R1Y8-F1
#
_entry.id   AF-A0A7J6R1Y8-F1
#
_cell.length_a   1.000
_cell.length_b   1.000
_cell.length_c   1.000
_cell.angle_alpha   90.00
_cell.angle_beta   90.00
_cell.angle_gamma   90.00
#
_symmetry.space_group_name_H-M   'P 1'
#
loop_
_entity.id
_entity.type
_entity.pdbx_description
1 polymer ?
#
loop_
_entity_poly.entity_id
_entity_poly.type
_entity_poly.pdbx_seq_one_letter_code
_entity_poly.pdbx_strand_id
1 'polypeptide(L)'
;IYMMNKRGGGNYRGIGSGHIVITGNPSAENLKAVLLEIFHPDHCVSDEPDKSNQSPETRQSSNTPLSLASRLSRWFPKAAGDWGDRTPDVVVLLPHNSRAEPAIRSWLKEKRQQDISSKVWVLKGSVFSALDMQQRCVAHRAKAFLILPPELMEISASGAIREDTENVVRCVSVRRHAWQSHIVVMLLLSEHKELITAAVLPSERIDAICLDALQLGIIGKNCQIPGFMTIVSNLCKTFGDDDLLLDDCVDEFGNARPPSNWLAEYDRGLSMELYEVLLSPVYSRKTFIQVADDIYNRNDKGSVILIGLVEFEEEDGRASRQVVLNPH
;
A
#
# COMPACT_ATOMS: atom_id res chain seq x y z
N ILE A 1 -0.15 -28.68 3.30
CA ILE A 1 -0.27 -29.45 2.02
C ILE A 1 0.25 -28.54 0.92
N TYR A 2 1.52 -28.72 0.55
CA TYR A 2 2.23 -27.91 -0.44
C TYR A 2 1.76 -28.32 -1.85
N MET A 3 1.14 -27.41 -2.60
CA MET A 3 0.96 -27.59 -4.05
C MET A 3 1.89 -26.65 -4.80
N MET A 4 3.14 -27.09 -4.95
CA MET A 4 4.08 -26.52 -5.93
C MET A 4 3.72 -27.05 -7.32
N ASN A 5 3.31 -26.17 -8.24
CA ASN A 5 3.14 -26.53 -9.64
C ASN A 5 4.42 -26.20 -10.43
N LYS A 6 5.11 -27.24 -10.92
CA LYS A 6 6.40 -27.18 -11.67
C LYS A 6 6.28 -26.65 -13.10
N ARG A 7 5.19 -25.96 -13.43
CA ARG A 7 5.02 -25.20 -14.68
C ARG A 7 4.47 -23.85 -14.27
N GLY A 8 4.88 -22.76 -14.91
CA GLY A 8 4.33 -21.42 -14.65
C GLY A 8 2.80 -21.28 -14.87
N GLY A 9 2.06 -22.38 -15.03
CA GLY A 9 0.62 -22.57 -15.20
C GLY A 9 -0.09 -23.03 -13.92
N GLY A 10 0.01 -22.25 -12.85
CA GLY A 10 -0.91 -22.35 -11.71
C GLY A 10 -2.19 -21.54 -11.94
N ASN A 11 -3.26 -21.90 -11.23
CA ASN A 11 -4.48 -21.11 -11.12
C ASN A 11 -4.58 -20.65 -9.67
N TYR A 12 -4.93 -19.37 -9.46
CA TYR A 12 -5.35 -18.89 -8.16
C TYR A 12 -6.62 -19.62 -7.73
N ARG A 13 -6.63 -20.08 -6.48
CA ARG A 13 -7.72 -20.89 -5.90
C ARG A 13 -8.13 -20.40 -4.50
N GLY A 14 -7.80 -19.15 -4.15
CA GLY A 14 -8.11 -18.61 -2.83
C GLY A 14 -9.61 -18.53 -2.55
N ILE A 15 -9.96 -18.63 -1.27
CA ILE A 15 -11.34 -18.72 -0.79
C ILE A 15 -11.70 -17.43 -0.05
N GLY A 16 -12.56 -16.61 -0.66
CA GLY A 16 -13.55 -15.82 0.08
C GLY A 16 -13.26 -14.35 0.42
N SER A 17 -12.01 -13.90 0.61
CA SER A 17 -11.73 -12.53 1.11
C SER A 17 -11.47 -11.44 0.05
N GLY A 18 -11.50 -11.78 -1.24
CA GLY A 18 -11.02 -10.88 -2.29
C GLY A 18 -9.49 -10.86 -2.35
N HIS A 19 -8.94 -10.51 -3.51
CA HIS A 19 -7.49 -10.56 -3.74
C HIS A 19 -7.00 -9.36 -4.54
N ILE A 20 -5.70 -9.10 -4.43
CA ILE A 20 -4.97 -8.07 -5.19
C ILE A 20 -4.21 -8.77 -6.31
N VAL A 21 -4.21 -8.18 -7.50
CA VAL A 21 -3.38 -8.65 -8.62
C VAL A 21 -2.26 -7.66 -8.88
N ILE A 22 -1.01 -8.09 -8.76
CA ILE A 22 0.17 -7.29 -9.11
C ILE A 22 0.65 -7.71 -10.50
N THR A 23 0.86 -6.75 -11.39
CA THR A 23 1.31 -6.99 -12.77
C THR A 23 2.15 -5.81 -13.29
N GLY A 24 2.51 -5.84 -14.58
CA GLY A 24 3.44 -4.91 -15.20
C GLY A 24 4.82 -5.53 -15.39
N ASN A 25 5.86 -4.72 -15.22
CA ASN A 25 7.25 -5.16 -15.39
C ASN A 25 8.13 -4.83 -14.16
N PRO A 26 7.71 -5.15 -12.92
CA PRO A 26 8.49 -4.81 -11.73
C PRO A 26 9.77 -5.65 -11.61
N SER A 27 10.76 -5.08 -10.93
CA SER A 27 11.92 -5.83 -10.46
C SER A 27 11.55 -6.77 -9.31
N ALA A 28 12.46 -7.68 -8.96
CA ALA A 28 12.28 -8.53 -7.79
C ALA A 28 12.27 -7.71 -6.49
N GLU A 29 13.06 -6.64 -6.42
CA GLU A 29 13.12 -5.77 -5.23
C GLU A 29 11.85 -4.93 -5.09
N ASN A 30 11.29 -4.40 -6.18
CA ASN A 30 9.99 -3.72 -6.12
C ASN A 30 8.89 -4.65 -5.64
N LEU A 31 8.85 -5.90 -6.13
CA LEU A 31 7.87 -6.89 -5.68
C LEU A 31 8.05 -7.23 -4.19
N LYS A 32 9.29 -7.45 -3.74
CA LYS A 32 9.58 -7.73 -2.33
C LYS A 32 9.13 -6.57 -1.43
N ALA A 33 9.48 -5.34 -1.78
CA ALA A 33 9.10 -4.15 -1.03
C ALA A 33 7.57 -4.04 -0.88
N VAL A 34 6.83 -4.19 -1.99
CA VAL A 34 5.37 -4.14 -1.98
C VAL A 34 4.77 -5.28 -1.15
N LEU A 35 5.31 -6.50 -1.25
CA LEU A 35 4.80 -7.64 -0.47
C LEU A 35 5.10 -7.50 1.02
N LEU A 36 6.30 -7.06 1.39
CA LEU A 36 6.68 -6.83 2.79
C LEU A 36 5.80 -5.75 3.42
N GLU A 37 5.47 -4.71 2.67
CA GLU A 37 4.58 -3.65 3.12
C GLU A 37 3.13 -4.12 3.24
N ILE A 38 2.59 -4.85 2.26
CA ILE A 38 1.21 -5.39 2.31
C ILE A 38 1.03 -6.34 3.50
N PHE A 39 2.04 -7.19 3.76
CA PHE A 39 1.99 -8.19 4.82
C PHE A 39 2.75 -7.77 6.08
N HIS A 40 2.99 -6.47 6.27
CA HIS A 40 3.62 -5.99 7.49
C HIS A 40 2.83 -6.45 8.73
N PRO A 41 3.48 -6.86 9.84
CA PRO A 41 2.77 -7.27 11.06
C PRO A 41 1.78 -6.24 11.57
N ASP A 42 2.12 -4.95 11.45
CA ASP A 42 1.21 -3.85 11.81
C ASP A 42 -0.03 -3.77 10.92
N HIS A 43 -0.07 -4.46 9.77
CA HIS A 43 -1.23 -4.56 8.90
C HIS A 43 -2.03 -5.86 9.10
N CYS A 44 -1.42 -6.89 9.69
CA CYS A 44 -2.03 -8.20 9.85
C CYS A 44 -2.85 -8.29 11.14
N VAL A 45 -4.17 -8.47 11.03
CA VAL A 45 -5.01 -8.90 12.16
C VAL A 45 -4.67 -10.36 12.44
N SER A 46 -4.38 -10.72 13.69
CA SER A 46 -4.26 -12.13 14.08
C SER A 46 -5.58 -12.85 13.79
N ASP A 47 -5.51 -13.98 13.08
CA ASP A 47 -6.66 -14.87 12.81
C ASP A 47 -7.20 -15.56 14.09
N GLU A 48 -7.10 -14.93 15.27
CA GLU A 48 -7.66 -15.49 16.49
C GLU A 48 -9.18 -15.35 16.47
N PRO A 49 -9.94 -16.47 16.57
CA PRO A 49 -11.37 -16.39 16.72
C PRO A 49 -11.69 -15.74 18.06
N ASP A 50 -12.44 -14.65 17.99
CA ASP A 50 -12.97 -13.83 19.07
C ASP A 50 -13.51 -14.71 20.22
N LYS A 51 -12.67 -14.99 21.23
CA LYS A 51 -13.09 -15.68 22.46
C LYS A 51 -13.75 -14.66 23.39
N SER A 52 -14.91 -14.16 22.97
CA SER A 52 -15.78 -13.36 23.84
C SER A 52 -16.46 -14.26 24.87
N ASN A 53 -15.77 -14.51 25.99
CA ASN A 53 -16.38 -14.93 27.24
C ASN A 53 -15.46 -14.65 28.44
N GLN A 54 -15.15 -13.37 28.70
CA GLN A 54 -14.70 -12.92 30.02
C GLN A 54 -15.31 -11.55 30.36
N SER A 55 -15.63 -11.42 31.65
CA SER A 55 -16.49 -10.44 32.32
C SER A 55 -16.05 -8.97 32.17
N PRO A 56 -16.96 -8.00 32.43
CA PRO A 56 -16.71 -6.60 32.13
C PRO A 56 -16.11 -5.89 33.33
N GLU A 57 -14.79 -5.93 33.52
CA GLU A 57 -14.13 -5.01 34.45
C GLU A 57 -12.66 -4.81 34.05
N THR A 58 -12.24 -3.54 34.00
CA THR A 58 -10.92 -3.02 33.59
C THR A 58 -10.63 -2.94 32.08
N ARG A 59 -11.31 -2.03 31.37
CA ARG A 59 -10.79 -1.50 30.10
C ARG A 59 -9.69 -0.47 30.38
N GLN A 60 -8.47 -0.95 30.57
CA GLN A 60 -7.28 -0.14 30.27
C GLN A 60 -7.26 0.11 28.75
N SER A 61 -6.85 1.30 28.35
CA SER A 61 -6.75 1.75 26.95
C SER A 61 -5.70 0.95 26.19
N SER A 62 -6.06 -0.26 25.76
CA SER A 62 -5.34 -0.96 24.72
C SER A 62 -5.73 -0.33 23.38
N ASN A 63 -4.74 0.16 22.62
CA ASN A 63 -4.86 0.49 21.20
C ASN A 63 -5.64 -0.63 20.50
N THR A 64 -6.92 -0.42 20.24
CA THR A 64 -7.68 -1.33 19.38
C THR A 64 -7.07 -1.21 17.99
N PRO A 65 -6.50 -2.29 17.42
CA PRO A 65 -5.94 -2.22 16.08
C PRO A 65 -7.05 -1.77 15.13
N LEU A 66 -6.76 -0.74 14.33
CA LEU A 66 -7.68 -0.27 13.28
C LEU A 66 -8.03 -1.46 12.38
N SER A 67 -9.31 -1.56 11.97
CA SER A 67 -9.77 -2.64 11.10
C SER A 67 -8.92 -2.72 9.84
N LEU A 68 -8.77 -3.91 9.25
CA LEU A 68 -8.04 -4.08 8.00
C LEU A 68 -8.57 -3.18 6.88
N ALA A 69 -9.89 -2.93 6.85
CA ALA A 69 -10.52 -1.97 5.93
C ALA A 69 -9.98 -0.54 6.10
N SER A 70 -9.76 -0.10 7.33
CA SER A 70 -9.16 1.21 7.68
C SER A 70 -7.66 1.29 7.38
N ARG A 71 -6.99 0.16 7.16
CA ARG A 71 -5.55 0.09 6.86
C ARG A 71 -5.29 -0.10 5.37
N LEU A 72 -6.12 -0.90 4.68
CA LEU A 72 -6.10 -1.01 3.23
C LEU A 72 -6.69 0.22 2.53
N SER A 73 -7.48 1.05 3.23
CA SER A 73 -7.84 2.39 2.75
C SER A 73 -6.60 3.26 2.45
N ARG A 74 -5.46 3.01 3.10
CA ARG A 74 -4.18 3.67 2.78
C ARG A 74 -3.76 3.44 1.33
N TRP A 75 -3.90 2.19 0.86
CA TRP A 75 -3.48 1.76 -0.47
C TRP A 75 -4.59 1.92 -1.51
N PHE A 76 -5.84 1.78 -1.07
CA PHE A 76 -7.03 1.82 -1.92
C PHE A 76 -8.15 2.59 -1.21
N PRO A 77 -8.02 3.92 -1.04
CA PRO A 77 -8.97 4.72 -0.26
C PRO A 77 -10.39 4.61 -0.82
N LYS A 78 -10.51 4.44 -2.14
CA LYS A 78 -11.79 4.30 -2.86
C LYS A 78 -12.34 2.87 -2.88
N ALA A 79 -11.60 1.90 -2.36
CA ALA A 79 -12.04 0.52 -2.16
C ALA A 79 -12.09 0.13 -0.68
N ALA A 80 -11.86 1.07 0.25
CA ALA A 80 -11.76 0.82 1.69
C ALA A 80 -12.93 0.00 2.26
N GLY A 81 -14.17 0.34 1.89
CA GLY A 81 -15.37 -0.37 2.33
C GLY A 81 -15.59 -1.74 1.69
N ASP A 82 -14.78 -2.12 0.68
CA ASP A 82 -14.91 -3.38 -0.05
C ASP A 82 -14.03 -4.50 0.53
N TRP A 83 -13.16 -4.19 1.50
CA TRP A 83 -12.25 -5.13 2.16
C TRP A 83 -12.88 -5.66 3.46
N GLY A 84 -12.91 -6.99 3.63
CA GLY A 84 -13.31 -7.60 4.90
C GLY A 84 -12.17 -7.59 5.93
N ASP A 85 -12.37 -8.20 7.11
CA ASP A 85 -11.37 -8.23 8.19
C ASP A 85 -10.15 -9.15 7.93
N ARG A 86 -10.15 -9.89 6.82
CA ARG A 86 -9.08 -10.85 6.50
C ARG A 86 -8.07 -10.27 5.52
N THR A 87 -6.78 -10.46 5.81
CA THR A 87 -5.69 -10.04 4.91
C THR A 87 -5.93 -10.59 3.50
N PRO A 88 -5.80 -9.76 2.44
CA PRO A 88 -6.09 -10.20 1.10
C PRO A 88 -5.01 -11.16 0.57
N ASP A 89 -5.44 -12.08 -0.28
CA ASP A 89 -4.52 -12.86 -1.10
C ASP A 89 -3.87 -11.96 -2.16
N VAL A 90 -2.63 -12.25 -2.56
CA VAL A 90 -1.93 -11.51 -3.62
C VAL A 90 -1.56 -12.45 -4.77
N VAL A 91 -2.01 -12.11 -5.98
CA VAL A 91 -1.65 -12.81 -7.21
C VAL A 91 -0.65 -11.96 -7.99
N VAL A 92 0.57 -12.44 -8.16
CA VAL A 92 1.60 -11.76 -8.95
C VAL A 92 1.61 -12.36 -10.36
N LEU A 93 1.07 -11.64 -11.34
CA LEU A 93 1.03 -12.04 -12.74
C LEU A 93 2.16 -11.37 -13.52
N LEU A 94 3.21 -12.14 -13.81
CA LEU A 94 4.40 -11.65 -14.52
C LEU A 94 4.45 -12.19 -15.96
N PRO A 95 4.95 -11.37 -16.92
CA PRO A 95 5.27 -11.85 -18.26
C PRO A 95 6.19 -13.08 -18.26
N HIS A 96 6.07 -13.93 -19.27
CA HIS A 96 6.85 -15.18 -19.35
C HIS A 96 8.37 -14.97 -19.33
N ASN A 97 8.83 -13.84 -19.84
CA ASN A 97 10.23 -13.41 -19.91
C ASN A 97 10.67 -12.51 -18.75
N SER A 98 9.84 -12.36 -17.71
CA SER A 98 10.18 -11.52 -16.56
C SER A 98 11.41 -12.06 -15.83
N ARG A 99 12.41 -11.18 -15.63
CA ARG A 99 13.63 -11.46 -14.86
C ARG A 99 13.36 -11.56 -13.36
N ALA A 100 12.31 -10.90 -12.87
CA ALA A 100 11.94 -10.89 -11.46
C ALA A 100 11.36 -12.23 -10.98
N GLU A 101 10.75 -12.99 -11.90
CA GLU A 101 10.02 -14.22 -11.57
C GLU A 101 10.84 -15.32 -10.87
N PRO A 102 12.05 -15.69 -11.32
CA PRO A 102 12.86 -16.69 -10.61
C PRO A 102 13.31 -16.18 -9.23
N ALA A 103 13.67 -14.90 -9.13
CA ALA A 103 14.14 -14.28 -7.89
C ALA A 103 13.03 -14.22 -6.83
N ILE A 104 11.82 -13.76 -7.20
CA ILE A 104 10.69 -13.69 -6.25
C ILE A 104 10.25 -15.08 -5.79
N ARG A 105 10.29 -16.09 -6.69
CA ARG A 105 10.00 -17.47 -6.30
C ARG A 105 11.04 -18.07 -5.37
N SER A 106 12.30 -17.70 -5.53
CA SER A 106 13.36 -18.15 -4.62
C SER A 106 13.15 -17.54 -3.24
N TRP A 107 12.89 -16.23 -3.20
CA TRP A 107 12.65 -15.48 -1.97
C TRP A 107 11.42 -15.99 -1.19
N LEU A 108 10.30 -16.26 -1.86
CA LEU A 108 9.09 -16.82 -1.23
C LEU A 108 9.28 -18.24 -0.66
N LYS A 109 10.38 -18.94 -0.96
CA LYS A 109 10.70 -20.26 -0.38
C LYS A 109 11.54 -20.16 0.90
N GLU A 110 12.09 -18.99 1.19
CA GLU A 110 12.88 -18.78 2.40
C GLU A 110 12.00 -18.98 3.64
N LYS A 111 12.56 -19.59 4.69
CA LYS A 111 11.80 -19.88 5.93
C LYS A 111 11.22 -18.64 6.58
N ARG A 112 11.92 -17.50 6.48
CA ARG A 112 11.46 -16.21 7.01
C ARG A 112 10.14 -15.75 6.38
N GLN A 113 9.87 -16.16 5.14
CA GLN A 113 8.74 -15.69 4.36
C GLN A 113 7.58 -16.69 4.32
N GLN A 114 7.57 -17.70 5.21
CA GLN A 114 6.60 -18.78 5.16
C GLN A 114 5.15 -18.28 5.31
N ASP A 115 4.94 -17.25 6.14
CA ASP A 115 3.62 -16.66 6.37
C ASP A 115 3.11 -15.96 5.10
N ILE A 116 3.95 -15.14 4.46
CA ILE A 116 3.67 -14.45 3.20
C ILE A 116 3.45 -15.46 2.06
N SER A 117 4.30 -16.48 1.97
CA SER A 117 4.29 -17.48 0.89
C SER A 117 2.95 -18.22 0.76
N SER A 118 2.24 -18.39 1.88
CA SER A 118 0.91 -19.02 1.89
C SER A 118 -0.18 -18.17 1.24
N LYS A 119 0.01 -16.84 1.17
CA LYS A 119 -0.94 -15.83 0.66
C LYS A 119 -0.51 -15.21 -0.68
N VAL A 120 0.60 -15.67 -1.28
CA VAL A 120 1.12 -15.13 -2.54
C VAL A 120 1.18 -16.18 -3.65
N TRP A 121 0.50 -15.91 -4.76
CA TRP A 121 0.48 -16.76 -5.96
C TRP A 121 1.23 -16.10 -7.12
N VAL A 122 2.44 -16.59 -7.42
CA VAL A 122 3.21 -16.11 -8.57
C VAL A 122 2.84 -16.92 -9.83
N LEU A 123 2.28 -16.24 -10.83
CA LEU A 123 1.83 -16.79 -12.10
C LEU A 123 2.64 -16.21 -13.26
N LYS A 124 3.03 -17.05 -14.22
CA LYS A 124 3.53 -16.59 -15.53
C LYS A 124 2.36 -16.46 -16.48
N GLY A 125 2.19 -15.30 -17.10
CA GLY A 125 1.14 -15.06 -18.08
C GLY A 125 1.09 -13.62 -18.52
N SER A 126 0.01 -13.25 -19.19
CA SER A 126 -0.19 -11.89 -19.71
C SER A 126 -1.56 -11.37 -19.35
N VAL A 127 -1.65 -10.09 -18.98
CA VAL A 127 -2.95 -9.43 -18.77
C VAL A 127 -3.77 -9.28 -20.05
N PHE A 128 -3.15 -9.48 -21.22
CA PHE A 128 -3.82 -9.48 -22.51
C PHE A 128 -4.50 -10.83 -22.83
N SER A 129 -4.14 -11.88 -22.09
CA SER A 129 -4.72 -13.21 -22.26
C SER A 129 -5.99 -13.34 -21.43
N ALA A 130 -7.13 -13.53 -22.10
CA ALA A 130 -8.41 -13.77 -21.42
C ALA A 130 -8.36 -15.03 -20.53
N LEU A 131 -7.61 -16.05 -20.93
CA LEU A 131 -7.39 -17.26 -20.14
C LEU A 131 -6.70 -16.93 -18.81
N ASP A 132 -5.60 -16.17 -18.87
CA ASP A 132 -4.85 -15.80 -17.68
C ASP A 132 -5.69 -14.91 -16.76
N MET A 133 -6.39 -13.92 -17.32
CA MET A 133 -7.23 -13.00 -16.54
C MET A 133 -8.44 -13.70 -15.91
N GLN A 134 -9.23 -14.44 -16.68
CA GLN A 134 -10.50 -14.98 -16.18
C GLN A 134 -10.33 -16.26 -15.37
N GLN A 135 -9.50 -17.20 -15.84
CA GLN A 135 -9.42 -18.53 -15.24
C GLN A 135 -8.27 -18.69 -14.26
N ARG A 136 -7.16 -17.98 -14.48
CA ARG A 136 -5.95 -18.16 -13.67
C ARG A 136 -5.82 -17.12 -12.57
N CYS A 137 -6.05 -15.86 -12.88
CA CYS A 137 -6.05 -14.78 -11.89
C CYS A 137 -7.44 -14.56 -11.28
N VAL A 138 -8.51 -15.02 -11.92
CA VAL A 138 -9.88 -14.78 -11.44
C VAL A 138 -10.16 -13.27 -11.32
N ALA A 139 -9.72 -12.50 -12.32
CA ALA A 139 -9.70 -11.04 -12.36
C ALA A 139 -11.03 -10.37 -12.00
N HIS A 140 -12.16 -10.98 -12.40
CA HIS A 140 -13.50 -10.48 -12.09
C HIS A 140 -13.83 -10.42 -10.58
N ARG A 141 -13.05 -11.11 -9.73
CA ARG A 141 -13.16 -11.07 -8.25
C ARG A 141 -12.02 -10.30 -7.59
N ALA A 142 -11.04 -9.84 -8.35
CA ALA A 142 -9.96 -9.04 -7.82
C ALA A 142 -10.53 -7.71 -7.32
N LYS A 143 -10.11 -7.29 -6.13
CA LYS A 143 -10.54 -6.02 -5.53
C LYS A 143 -9.70 -4.88 -6.06
N ALA A 144 -8.42 -5.13 -6.28
CA ALA A 144 -7.50 -4.16 -6.83
C ALA A 144 -6.46 -4.77 -7.77
N PHE A 145 -5.95 -3.95 -8.68
CA PHE A 145 -4.82 -4.22 -9.55
C PHE A 145 -3.72 -3.19 -9.28
N LEU A 146 -2.49 -3.67 -9.06
CA LEU A 146 -1.29 -2.86 -8.99
C LEU A 146 -0.48 -3.09 -10.26
N ILE A 147 -0.35 -2.06 -11.10
CA ILE A 147 0.42 -2.12 -12.35
C ILE A 147 1.72 -1.34 -12.12
N LEU A 148 2.81 -2.09 -11.94
CA LEU A 148 4.11 -1.57 -11.54
C LEU A 148 5.05 -1.41 -12.75
N PRO A 149 5.88 -0.36 -12.77
CA PRO A 149 6.89 -0.16 -13.80
C PRO A 149 8.18 -0.93 -13.43
N PRO A 150 9.17 -0.99 -14.33
CA PRO A 150 10.51 -1.46 -14.00
C PRO A 150 11.28 -0.44 -13.14
N GLU A 151 12.45 -0.85 -12.65
CA GLU A 151 13.35 0.06 -11.95
C GLU A 151 13.84 1.19 -12.87
N LEU A 152 13.73 2.43 -12.37
CA LEU A 152 14.00 3.65 -13.13
C LEU A 152 15.44 3.71 -13.69
N MET A 153 16.41 3.09 -13.01
CA MET A 153 17.83 3.10 -13.41
C MET A 153 18.10 2.26 -14.67
N GLU A 154 17.20 1.35 -15.04
CA GLU A 154 17.40 0.44 -16.18
C GLU A 154 16.80 0.95 -17.50
N ILE A 155 16.15 2.13 -17.51
CA ILE A 155 15.32 2.54 -18.65
C ILE A 155 15.83 3.79 -19.38
N SER A 156 15.99 3.66 -20.69
CA SER A 156 16.17 4.81 -21.60
C SER A 156 14.88 5.63 -21.70
N ALA A 157 14.96 6.91 -22.08
CA ALA A 157 13.78 7.75 -22.33
C ALA A 157 12.79 7.10 -23.33
N SER A 158 13.28 6.49 -24.41
CA SER A 158 12.43 5.75 -25.36
C SER A 158 11.83 4.48 -24.75
N GLY A 159 12.53 3.86 -23.80
CA GLY A 159 12.03 2.75 -23.00
C GLY A 159 10.90 3.19 -22.07
N ALA A 160 11.01 4.36 -21.45
CA ALA A 160 10.00 4.89 -20.53
C ALA A 160 8.67 5.15 -21.25
N ILE A 161 8.73 5.77 -22.44
CA ILE A 161 7.54 5.98 -23.28
C ILE A 161 6.87 4.65 -23.65
N ARG A 162 7.67 3.65 -24.06
CA ARG A 162 7.15 2.34 -24.40
C ARG A 162 6.48 1.67 -23.21
N GLU A 163 7.11 1.68 -22.05
CA GLU A 163 6.59 1.05 -20.84
C GLU A 163 5.29 1.71 -20.36
N ASP A 164 5.23 3.05 -20.34
CA ASP A 164 4.01 3.76 -19.97
C ASP A 164 2.88 3.47 -20.96
N THR A 165 3.18 3.46 -22.26
CA THR A 165 2.21 3.07 -23.29
C THR A 165 1.69 1.65 -23.04
N GLU A 166 2.58 0.70 -22.74
CA GLU A 166 2.19 -0.65 -22.38
C GLU A 166 1.32 -0.66 -21.09
N ASN A 167 1.68 0.10 -20.06
CA ASN A 167 0.91 0.22 -18.82
C ASN A 167 -0.50 0.78 -19.06
N VAL A 168 -0.66 1.77 -19.95
CA VAL A 168 -1.97 2.29 -20.37
C VAL A 168 -2.79 1.16 -21.01
N VAL A 169 -2.21 0.39 -21.92
CA VAL A 169 -2.90 -0.74 -22.57
C VAL A 169 -3.21 -1.86 -21.56
N ARG A 170 -2.34 -2.11 -20.58
CA ARG A 170 -2.61 -3.05 -19.47
C ARG A 170 -3.82 -2.58 -18.65
N CYS A 171 -3.94 -1.28 -18.35
CA CYS A 171 -5.11 -0.72 -17.67
C CYS A 171 -6.40 -0.97 -18.46
N VAL A 172 -6.39 -0.73 -19.78
CA VAL A 172 -7.55 -1.02 -20.65
C VAL A 172 -7.91 -2.51 -20.61
N SER A 173 -6.93 -3.40 -20.68
CA SER A 173 -7.16 -4.85 -20.59
C SER A 173 -7.73 -5.27 -19.24
N VAL A 174 -7.21 -4.73 -18.14
CA VAL A 174 -7.74 -4.97 -16.79
C VAL A 174 -9.18 -4.51 -16.71
N ARG A 175 -9.47 -3.27 -17.16
CA ARG A 175 -10.82 -2.70 -17.12
C ARG A 175 -11.83 -3.54 -17.90
N ARG A 176 -11.42 -4.14 -19.01
CA ARG A 176 -12.26 -5.06 -19.81
C ARG A 176 -12.64 -6.34 -19.05
N HIS A 177 -11.75 -6.88 -18.22
CA HIS A 177 -11.98 -8.14 -17.51
C HIS A 177 -12.51 -7.94 -16.08
N ALA A 178 -12.29 -6.77 -15.50
CA ALA A 178 -12.51 -6.48 -14.09
C ALA A 178 -12.99 -5.03 -13.91
N TRP A 179 -14.23 -4.77 -14.36
CA TRP A 179 -14.75 -3.40 -14.48
C TRP A 179 -14.96 -2.69 -13.14
N GLN A 180 -15.16 -3.44 -12.05
CA GLN A 180 -15.39 -2.91 -10.70
C GLN A 180 -14.10 -2.75 -9.89
N SER A 181 -12.99 -3.35 -10.34
CA SER A 181 -11.76 -3.38 -9.57
C SER A 181 -11.08 -2.02 -9.56
N HIS A 182 -10.46 -1.69 -8.44
CA HIS A 182 -9.61 -0.51 -8.33
C HIS A 182 -8.30 -0.74 -9.09
N ILE A 183 -7.83 0.22 -9.86
CA ILE A 183 -6.57 0.12 -10.60
C ILE A 183 -5.62 1.19 -10.07
N VAL A 184 -4.49 0.79 -9.52
CA VAL A 184 -3.37 1.69 -9.25
C VAL A 184 -2.32 1.41 -10.31
N VAL A 185 -2.02 2.40 -11.13
CA VAL A 185 -1.00 2.32 -12.17
C VAL A 185 0.10 3.31 -11.85
N MET A 186 1.33 2.84 -11.92
CA MET A 186 2.51 3.68 -11.79
C MET A 186 3.07 3.96 -13.18
N LEU A 187 3.15 5.23 -13.52
CA LEU A 187 3.72 5.74 -14.76
C LEU A 187 5.07 6.37 -14.48
N LEU A 188 5.99 6.26 -15.43
CA LEU A 188 7.29 6.88 -15.37
C LEU A 188 7.22 8.38 -15.70
N LEU A 189 6.36 8.74 -16.64
CA LEU A 189 6.23 10.10 -17.18
C LEU A 189 4.85 10.70 -16.89
N SER A 190 4.84 11.92 -16.39
CA SER A 190 3.65 12.64 -15.97
C SER A 190 2.73 13.03 -17.13
N GLU A 191 3.29 13.28 -18.30
CA GLU A 191 2.56 13.56 -19.55
C GLU A 191 1.63 12.42 -19.97
N HIS A 192 1.97 11.16 -19.63
CA HIS A 192 1.16 10.00 -19.98
C HIS A 192 -0.07 9.80 -19.08
N LYS A 193 -0.22 10.61 -18.03
CA LYS A 193 -1.41 10.57 -17.18
C LYS A 193 -2.68 10.87 -17.97
N GLU A 194 -2.62 11.77 -18.94
CA GLU A 194 -3.77 12.13 -19.78
C GLU A 194 -4.23 10.95 -20.66
N LEU A 195 -3.30 10.07 -21.06
CA LEU A 195 -3.61 8.88 -21.84
C LEU A 195 -4.48 7.89 -21.05
N ILE A 196 -4.26 7.77 -19.73
CA ILE A 196 -5.11 6.94 -18.86
C ILE A 196 -6.54 7.47 -18.85
N THR A 197 -6.70 8.78 -18.65
CA THR A 197 -8.01 9.44 -18.63
C THR A 197 -8.75 9.27 -19.96
N ALA A 198 -8.03 9.40 -21.08
CA ALA A 198 -8.60 9.23 -22.41
C ALA A 198 -8.96 7.76 -22.73
N ALA A 199 -8.12 6.80 -22.33
CA ALA A 199 -8.25 5.40 -22.75
C ALA A 199 -9.21 4.58 -21.88
N VAL A 200 -9.28 4.84 -20.57
CA VAL A 200 -10.01 3.99 -19.61
C VAL A 200 -11.30 4.66 -19.09
N LEU A 201 -11.62 5.85 -19.63
CA LEU A 201 -12.59 6.82 -19.11
C LEU A 201 -12.18 7.33 -17.71
N PRO A 202 -12.51 8.59 -17.35
CA PRO A 202 -12.36 9.07 -15.98
C PRO A 202 -13.29 8.26 -15.08
N SER A 203 -12.73 7.22 -14.48
CA SER A 203 -13.36 6.42 -13.46
C SER A 203 -12.68 6.74 -12.15
N GLU A 204 -13.47 7.02 -11.12
CA GLU A 204 -12.95 7.25 -9.77
C GLU A 204 -12.06 6.09 -9.30
N ARG A 205 -12.24 4.87 -9.83
CA ARG A 205 -11.50 3.66 -9.44
C ARG A 205 -10.14 3.49 -10.12
N ILE A 206 -9.54 4.55 -10.67
CA ILE A 206 -8.17 4.52 -11.21
C ILE A 206 -7.34 5.61 -10.56
N ASP A 207 -6.24 5.19 -9.93
CA ASP A 207 -5.22 6.10 -9.42
C ASP A 207 -3.95 5.93 -10.27
N ALA A 208 -3.57 7.00 -10.95
CA ALA A 208 -2.34 7.07 -11.74
C ALA A 208 -1.27 7.85 -10.97
N ILE A 209 -0.20 7.17 -10.57
CA ILE A 209 0.94 7.71 -9.84
C ILE A 209 2.07 7.95 -10.85
N CYS A 210 2.43 9.21 -11.09
CA CYS A 210 3.52 9.55 -12.00
C CYS A 210 4.82 9.75 -11.19
N LEU A 211 5.82 8.90 -11.45
CA LEU A 211 7.05 8.85 -10.68
C LEU A 211 7.91 10.09 -10.85
N ASP A 212 8.03 10.62 -12.07
CA ASP A 212 8.75 11.86 -12.35
C ASP A 212 8.17 13.06 -11.59
N ALA A 213 6.85 13.25 -11.62
CA ALA A 213 6.18 14.35 -10.95
C ALA A 213 6.27 14.20 -9.42
N LEU A 214 6.13 12.98 -8.90
CA LEU A 214 6.30 12.70 -7.47
C LEU A 214 7.74 13.00 -7.03
N GLN A 215 8.72 12.50 -7.76
CA GLN A 215 10.14 12.70 -7.47
C GLN A 215 10.52 14.18 -7.52
N LEU A 216 10.14 14.89 -8.60
CA LEU A 216 10.41 16.32 -8.75
C LEU A 216 9.68 17.16 -7.68
N GLY A 217 8.46 16.79 -7.33
CA GLY A 217 7.70 17.44 -6.26
C GLY A 217 8.38 17.31 -4.90
N ILE A 218 8.83 16.11 -4.54
CA ILE A 218 9.55 15.85 -3.29
C ILE A 218 10.89 16.61 -3.26
N ILE A 219 11.68 16.55 -4.34
CA ILE A 219 12.96 17.26 -4.44
C ILE A 219 12.74 18.78 -4.34
N GLY A 220 11.77 19.31 -5.08
CA GLY A 220 11.45 20.74 -5.06
C GLY A 220 11.06 21.23 -3.67
N LYS A 221 10.28 20.45 -2.92
CA LYS A 221 9.94 20.76 -1.53
C LYS A 221 11.12 20.62 -0.58
N ASN A 222 11.98 19.62 -0.80
CA ASN A 222 13.20 19.45 0.00
C ASN A 222 14.18 20.62 -0.17
N CYS A 223 14.17 21.32 -1.31
CA CYS A 223 14.92 22.57 -1.48
C CYS A 223 14.38 23.73 -0.63
N GLN A 224 13.09 23.71 -0.26
CA GLN A 224 12.47 24.73 0.60
C GLN A 224 12.56 24.36 2.08
N ILE A 225 12.43 23.07 2.39
CA ILE A 225 12.34 22.53 3.75
C ILE A 225 13.36 21.39 3.87
N PRO A 226 14.51 21.62 4.55
CA PRO A 226 15.51 20.59 4.76
C PRO A 226 14.92 19.36 5.47
N GLY A 227 15.18 18.17 4.94
CA GLY A 227 14.69 16.91 5.51
C GLY A 227 13.26 16.54 5.14
N PHE A 228 12.57 17.33 4.30
CA PHE A 228 11.21 17.03 3.85
C PHE A 228 11.11 15.66 3.17
N MET A 229 12.09 15.33 2.32
CA MET A 229 12.12 14.03 1.64
C MET A 229 12.18 12.87 2.64
N THR A 230 12.99 13.00 3.69
CA THR A 230 13.13 11.98 4.74
C THR A 230 11.82 11.83 5.52
N ILE A 231 11.19 12.94 5.91
CA ILE A 231 9.89 12.92 6.61
C ILE A 231 8.83 12.20 5.77
N VAL A 232 8.68 12.58 4.50
CA VAL A 232 7.69 11.95 3.60
C VAL A 232 8.00 10.47 3.38
N SER A 233 9.28 10.10 3.22
CA SER A 233 9.67 8.70 3.02
C SER A 233 9.35 7.85 4.25
N ASN A 234 9.62 8.38 5.45
CA ASN A 234 9.38 7.67 6.70
C ASN A 234 7.88 7.54 6.99
N LEU A 235 7.08 8.58 6.73
CA LEU A 235 5.61 8.52 6.93
C LEU A 235 4.91 7.55 5.96
N CYS A 236 5.52 7.27 4.82
CA CYS A 236 4.96 6.40 3.78
C CYS A 236 5.44 4.94 3.88
N LYS A 237 6.44 4.65 4.70
CA LYS A 237 6.99 3.30 4.91
C LYS A 237 6.59 2.80 6.29
N THR A 238 6.15 1.55 6.39
CA THR A 238 5.98 0.93 7.70
C THR A 238 7.32 0.36 8.18
N PHE A 239 7.65 0.62 9.45
CA PHE A 239 8.85 0.12 10.12
C PHE A 239 8.42 -0.85 11.23
N GLY A 240 8.99 -2.06 11.23
CA GLY A 240 8.80 -3.01 12.33
C GLY A 240 9.80 -2.79 13.47
N ASP A 241 9.61 -3.51 14.57
CA ASP A 241 10.56 -3.48 15.71
C ASP A 241 11.99 -3.83 15.28
N ASP A 242 12.14 -4.79 14.36
CA ASP A 242 13.43 -5.21 13.78
C ASP A 242 14.11 -4.14 12.89
N ASP A 243 13.37 -3.11 12.46
CA ASP A 243 13.89 -2.02 11.62
C ASP A 243 14.40 -0.81 12.43
N LEU A 244 14.23 -0.84 13.76
CA LEU A 244 14.64 0.25 14.66
C LEU A 244 16.15 0.24 14.90
N LEU A 245 16.77 1.41 14.79
CA LEU A 245 18.22 1.58 14.89
C LEU A 245 18.74 1.42 16.32
N LEU A 246 17.85 1.53 17.31
CA LEU A 246 18.15 1.29 18.71
C LEU A 246 18.48 -0.16 19.04
N ASP A 247 18.07 -1.16 18.25
CA ASP A 247 18.40 -2.57 18.57
C ASP A 247 19.88 -2.90 18.29
N ASP A 248 20.53 -2.11 17.43
CA ASP A 248 21.93 -2.26 17.03
C ASP A 248 22.95 -1.55 17.95
N CYS A 249 22.51 -0.89 19.03
CA CYS A 249 23.41 -0.14 19.91
C CYS A 249 24.16 -1.01 20.93
N VAL A 250 24.92 -1.99 20.42
CA VAL A 250 25.91 -2.77 21.17
C VAL A 250 27.32 -2.21 20.93
N ASP A 251 28.15 -2.15 21.98
CA ASP A 251 29.56 -1.79 21.85
C ASP A 251 30.40 -2.95 21.28
N GLU A 252 31.68 -2.71 20.97
CA GLU A 252 32.63 -3.73 20.45
C GLU A 252 32.81 -4.95 21.39
N PHE A 253 32.32 -4.85 22.63
CA PHE A 253 32.39 -5.88 23.67
C PHE A 253 31.00 -6.51 23.94
N GLY A 254 29.98 -6.16 23.18
CA GLY A 254 28.62 -6.69 23.30
C GLY A 254 27.77 -6.09 24.42
N ASN A 255 28.18 -4.97 25.02
CA ASN A 255 27.37 -4.26 26.01
C ASN A 255 26.44 -3.25 25.34
N ALA A 256 25.20 -3.16 25.82
CA ALA A 256 24.25 -2.15 25.38
C ALA A 256 24.79 -0.74 25.68
N ARG A 257 25.04 0.05 24.63
CA ARG A 257 25.40 1.45 24.73
C ARG A 257 24.10 2.25 24.93
N PRO A 258 24.03 3.20 25.88
CA PRO A 258 22.87 4.06 25.97
C PRO A 258 22.73 4.83 24.65
N PRO A 259 21.59 4.73 23.96
CA PRO A 259 21.43 5.35 22.67
C PRO A 259 21.51 6.86 22.81
N SER A 260 22.10 7.52 21.82
CA SER A 260 22.08 8.98 21.76
C SER A 260 20.63 9.48 21.71
N ASN A 261 20.31 10.52 22.48
CA ASN A 261 18.94 11.06 22.58
C ASN A 261 18.29 11.34 21.20
N TRP A 262 19.07 11.84 20.23
CA TRP A 262 18.55 12.10 18.88
C TRP A 262 18.13 10.84 18.12
N LEU A 263 18.78 9.69 18.39
CA LEU A 263 18.47 8.42 17.74
C LEU A 263 17.15 7.87 18.27
N ALA A 264 16.94 7.95 19.59
CA ALA A 264 15.68 7.58 20.20
C ALA A 264 14.52 8.48 19.73
N GLU A 265 14.77 9.77 19.54
CA GLU A 265 13.78 10.68 18.95
C GLU A 265 13.51 10.39 17.47
N TYR A 266 14.54 10.00 16.71
CA TYR A 266 14.40 9.61 15.31
C TYR A 266 13.60 8.32 15.14
N ASP A 267 13.92 7.28 15.93
CA ASP A 267 13.19 6.00 15.92
C ASP A 267 11.73 6.19 16.35
N ARG A 268 11.46 7.09 17.31
CA ARG A 268 10.08 7.51 17.62
C ARG A 268 9.39 8.17 16.42
N GLY A 269 10.13 8.86 15.56
CA GLY A 269 9.61 9.40 14.31
C GLY A 269 9.38 8.33 13.23
N LEU A 270 10.17 7.26 13.21
CA LEU A 270 10.01 6.13 12.28
C LEU A 270 8.71 5.36 12.54
N SER A 271 8.23 5.31 13.79
CA SER A 271 6.98 4.64 14.13
C SER A 271 5.72 5.48 13.83
N MET A 272 5.86 6.71 13.34
CA MET A 272 4.73 7.55 12.96
C MET A 272 4.29 7.27 11.52
N GLU A 273 2.98 7.13 11.31
CA GLU A 273 2.41 6.83 10.01
C GLU A 273 1.18 7.69 9.69
N LEU A 274 0.83 7.74 8.40
CA LEU A 274 -0.35 8.45 7.92
C LEU A 274 -1.60 7.57 7.95
N TYR A 275 -2.65 8.04 8.61
CA TYR A 275 -3.93 7.37 8.72
C TYR A 275 -5.11 8.26 8.32
N GLU A 276 -6.15 7.64 7.76
CA GLU A 276 -7.46 8.25 7.54
C GLU A 276 -8.47 7.61 8.49
N VAL A 277 -9.10 8.44 9.33
CA VAL A 277 -10.08 7.97 10.33
C VAL A 277 -11.27 8.91 10.33
N LEU A 278 -12.47 8.34 10.45
CA LEU A 278 -13.69 9.12 10.62
C LEU A 278 -13.65 9.86 11.95
N LEU A 279 -13.81 11.18 11.90
CA LEU A 279 -13.87 12.00 13.11
C LEU A 279 -15.14 11.68 13.91
N SER A 280 -14.98 11.66 15.24
CA SER A 280 -16.12 11.50 16.15
C SER A 280 -17.16 12.61 15.95
N PRO A 281 -18.47 12.30 16.01
CA PRO A 281 -19.53 13.30 15.96
C PRO A 281 -19.43 14.40 17.03
N VAL A 282 -18.67 14.18 18.11
CA VAL A 282 -18.40 15.19 19.16
C VAL A 282 -17.62 16.40 18.61
N TYR A 283 -16.90 16.23 17.51
CA TYR A 283 -16.17 17.30 16.82
C TYR A 283 -17.05 18.07 15.83
N SER A 284 -18.32 17.70 15.66
CA SER A 284 -19.25 18.47 14.82
C SER A 284 -19.34 19.93 15.28
N ARG A 285 -19.25 20.85 14.31
CA ARG A 285 -19.30 22.31 14.51
C ARG A 285 -18.14 22.92 15.32
N LYS A 286 -17.06 22.18 15.56
CA LYS A 286 -15.80 22.75 16.07
C LYS A 286 -14.91 23.19 14.91
N THR A 287 -14.05 24.18 15.15
CA THR A 287 -13.05 24.60 14.16
C THR A 287 -11.93 23.56 14.07
N PHE A 288 -11.24 23.50 12.93
CA PHE A 288 -10.12 22.57 12.74
C PHE A 288 -9.07 22.69 13.86
N ILE A 289 -8.72 23.92 14.23
CA ILE A 289 -7.74 24.21 15.29
C ILE A 289 -8.20 23.64 16.64
N GLN A 290 -9.48 23.79 16.99
CA GLN A 290 -10.03 23.24 18.24
C GLN A 290 -9.98 21.72 18.25
N VAL A 291 -10.23 21.08 17.10
CA VAL A 291 -10.17 19.62 16.96
C VAL A 291 -8.72 19.14 17.04
N ALA A 292 -7.80 19.80 16.33
CA ALA A 292 -6.39 19.46 16.32
C ALA A 292 -5.76 19.59 17.73
N ASP A 293 -6.05 20.68 18.45
CA ASP A 293 -5.56 20.90 19.82
C ASP A 293 -6.12 19.86 20.79
N ASP A 294 -7.41 19.55 20.70
CA ASP A 294 -8.04 18.54 21.55
C ASP A 294 -7.47 17.12 21.29
N ILE A 295 -7.28 16.74 20.03
CA ILE A 295 -6.66 15.45 19.66
C ILE A 295 -5.21 15.39 20.14
N TYR A 296 -4.44 16.45 19.95
CA TYR A 296 -3.04 16.50 20.34
C TYR A 296 -2.86 16.35 21.86
N ASN A 297 -3.72 17.02 22.65
CA ASN A 297 -3.62 17.04 24.11
C ASN A 297 -4.23 15.81 24.81
N ARG A 298 -5.19 15.12 24.18
CA ARG A 298 -5.84 13.93 24.76
C ARG A 298 -5.03 12.65 24.61
N ASN A 299 -4.30 12.53 23.52
CA ASN A 299 -3.34 11.44 23.35
C ASN A 299 -2.02 11.85 24.01
N ASP A 300 -1.11 10.93 24.32
CA ASP A 300 0.17 11.19 25.00
C ASP A 300 1.04 12.24 24.25
N LYS A 301 0.69 13.52 24.46
CA LYS A 301 1.18 14.77 23.84
C LYS A 301 1.98 14.57 22.56
N GLY A 302 1.28 14.25 21.48
CA GLY A 302 1.87 14.17 20.14
C GLY A 302 2.06 12.77 19.56
N SER A 303 1.45 11.73 20.16
CA SER A 303 1.33 10.42 19.50
C SER A 303 0.33 10.44 18.33
N VAL A 304 -0.58 11.42 18.28
CA VAL A 304 -1.52 11.61 17.17
C VAL A 304 -1.49 13.08 16.75
N ILE A 305 -1.33 13.33 15.46
CA ILE A 305 -1.28 14.67 14.88
C ILE A 305 -2.29 14.74 13.74
N LEU A 306 -3.27 15.64 13.85
CA LEU A 306 -4.23 15.92 12.78
C LEU A 306 -3.60 16.89 11.78
N ILE A 307 -3.48 16.48 10.52
CA ILE A 307 -2.84 17.28 9.46
C ILE A 307 -3.82 17.89 8.44
N GLY A 308 -5.05 17.38 8.38
CA GLY A 308 -6.04 17.79 7.40
C GLY A 308 -7.36 17.05 7.56
N LEU A 309 -8.34 17.44 6.73
CA LEU A 309 -9.67 16.85 6.67
C LEU A 309 -9.93 16.28 5.28
N VAL A 310 -10.78 15.27 5.22
CA VAL A 310 -11.34 14.76 3.97
C VAL A 310 -12.77 15.25 3.88
N GLU A 311 -13.03 16.10 2.90
CA GLU A 311 -14.35 16.65 2.62
C GLU A 311 -15.02 15.79 1.54
N PHE A 312 -16.29 15.46 1.78
CA PHE A 312 -17.13 14.73 0.85
C PHE A 312 -18.23 15.68 0.40
N GLU A 313 -18.19 16.07 -0.87
CA GLU A 313 -19.23 16.88 -1.50
C GLU A 313 -20.05 15.99 -2.43
N GLU A 314 -21.36 15.94 -2.25
CA GLU A 314 -22.27 15.34 -3.23
C GLU A 314 -23.00 16.47 -3.97
N GLU A 315 -22.55 16.77 -5.19
CA GLU A 315 -23.26 17.65 -6.12
C GLU A 315 -23.69 16.86 -7.37
N ASP A 316 -24.98 16.98 -7.75
CA ASP A 316 -25.54 16.40 -8.99
C ASP A 316 -25.21 14.92 -9.24
N GLY A 317 -25.17 14.10 -8.17
CA GLY A 317 -24.88 12.66 -8.25
C GLY A 317 -23.40 12.32 -8.51
N ARG A 318 -22.49 13.29 -8.40
CA ARG A 318 -21.04 13.09 -8.36
C ARG A 318 -20.55 13.32 -6.93
N ALA A 319 -19.97 12.27 -6.34
CA ALA A 319 -19.29 12.37 -5.06
C ALA A 319 -17.86 12.86 -5.28
N SER A 320 -17.58 14.07 -4.83
CA SER A 320 -16.27 14.71 -4.81
C SER A 320 -15.61 14.39 -3.46
N ARG A 321 -14.39 13.84 -3.49
CA ARG A 321 -13.57 13.59 -2.29
C ARG A 321 -12.34 14.49 -2.35
N GLN A 322 -12.28 15.50 -1.48
CA GLN A 322 -11.18 16.45 -1.43
C GLN A 322 -10.41 16.32 -0.12
N VAL A 323 -9.07 16.31 -0.19
CA VAL A 323 -8.21 16.37 0.99
C VAL A 323 -7.79 17.82 1.19
N VAL A 324 -8.19 18.42 2.31
CA VAL A 324 -7.87 19.80 2.68
C VAL A 324 -6.86 19.77 3.82
N LEU A 325 -5.65 20.24 3.55
CA LEU A 325 -4.57 20.29 4.55
C LEU A 325 -4.68 21.57 5.37
N ASN A 326 -4.66 21.43 6.69
CA ASN A 326 -4.73 22.53 7.66
C ASN A 326 -5.77 23.63 7.28
N PRO A 327 -7.07 23.29 7.17
CA PRO A 327 -8.11 24.28 6.91
C PRO A 327 -8.20 25.30 8.06
N HIS A 328 -8.52 26.55 7.70
CA HIS A 328 -8.68 27.66 8.63
C HIS A 328 -10.10 27.70 9.22
#